data_AF-A0A0U5AT79-F1
#
_entry.id   AF-A0A0U5AT79-F1
#
_cell.length_a   1.000
_cell.length_b   1.000
_cell.length_c   1.000
_cell.angle_alpha   90.00
_cell.angle_beta   90.00
_cell.angle_gamma   90.00
#
_symmetry.space_group_name_H-M   'P 1'
#
loop_
_entity.id
_entity.type
_entity.pdbx_description
1 polymer ?
#
loop_
_entity_poly.entity_id
_entity_poly.type
_entity_poly.pdbx_seq_one_letter_code
_entity_poly.pdbx_strand_id
1 'polypeptide(L)'
;MSEIDIKKLLKYACEKKASDLHITVGSAPVFRIDGELRRLDIPSLTPQDTELMARELIRENLYASFIERGELDFSYGLPGVSRFRVNAYHQRGCISLVARVVPSGIPGLDSLALPEVLKTLCRKPQGLVLVTGPTGSGKSTTLAAMIDYINSTMRKHIITLEDPIEYLHKHQLSIINQREVGFDTNNFASGLRSALRQDPDVILVGEMRDLETISTAITAAETGHLVFATLHTSDAPQTIDRIIDVFPGSQQPQVRIQLASVLVSIVSQRLFPKVGGGRVAATEVLVNTSAIGNLIRMEKVHQIKSMMQTGRELGMHTMEMSIKELLGQGSVARQAVQHHLNERAFE
;
A
#
# COMPACT_ATOMS: atom_id res chain seq x y z
N MET A 1 -24.26 -6.15 -35.62
CA MET A 1 -22.99 -5.45 -35.35
C MET A 1 -22.38 -6.12 -34.14
N SER A 2 -21.13 -6.58 -34.21
CA SER A 2 -20.49 -7.22 -33.05
C SER A 2 -20.35 -6.19 -31.93
N GLU A 3 -21.03 -6.44 -30.82
CA GLU A 3 -20.97 -5.63 -29.60
C GLU A 3 -19.51 -5.47 -29.16
N ILE A 4 -19.06 -4.21 -28.98
CA ILE A 4 -17.69 -3.92 -28.54
C ILE A 4 -17.62 -4.20 -27.04
N ASP A 5 -17.00 -5.32 -26.68
CA ASP A 5 -16.91 -5.82 -25.31
C ASP A 5 -15.78 -5.10 -24.53
N ILE A 6 -16.13 -4.41 -23.45
CA ILE A 6 -15.18 -3.68 -22.61
C ILE A 6 -14.15 -4.58 -21.94
N LYS A 7 -14.50 -5.82 -21.57
CA LYS A 7 -13.55 -6.77 -20.95
C LYS A 7 -12.48 -7.18 -21.95
N LYS A 8 -12.82 -7.33 -23.24
CA LYS A 8 -11.83 -7.57 -24.30
C LYS A 8 -10.90 -6.37 -24.48
N LEU A 9 -11.42 -5.15 -24.43
CA LEU A 9 -10.59 -3.93 -24.49
C LEU A 9 -9.64 -3.83 -23.28
N LEU A 10 -10.13 -4.11 -22.07
CA LEU A 10 -9.31 -4.15 -20.85
C LEU A 10 -8.20 -5.19 -20.95
N LYS A 11 -8.52 -6.40 -21.44
CA LYS A 11 -7.51 -7.45 -21.68
C LYS A 11 -6.46 -7.00 -22.70
N TYR A 12 -6.90 -6.41 -23.81
CA TYR A 12 -6.01 -5.88 -24.83
C TYR A 12 -5.10 -4.75 -24.31
N ALA A 13 -5.60 -3.90 -23.39
CA ALA A 13 -4.81 -2.87 -22.73
C ALA A 13 -3.59 -3.48 -22.02
N CYS A 14 -3.80 -4.57 -21.27
CA CYS A 14 -2.72 -5.28 -20.59
C CYS A 14 -1.76 -5.95 -21.57
N GLU A 15 -2.26 -6.62 -22.61
CA GLU A 15 -1.43 -7.28 -23.63
C GLU A 15 -0.50 -6.30 -24.37
N LYS A 16 -0.98 -5.07 -24.61
CA LYS A 16 -0.20 -4.00 -25.24
C LYS A 16 0.58 -3.13 -24.25
N LYS A 17 0.61 -3.49 -22.97
CA LYS A 17 1.26 -2.72 -21.89
C LYS A 17 0.81 -1.25 -21.86
N ALA A 18 -0.45 -0.99 -22.18
CA ALA A 18 -1.03 0.33 -22.06
C ALA A 18 -1.13 0.74 -20.59
N SER A 19 -0.87 2.01 -20.28
CA SER A 19 -1.08 2.55 -18.93
C SER A 19 -2.57 2.82 -18.66
N ASP A 20 -3.29 3.31 -19.67
CA ASP A 20 -4.68 3.73 -19.54
C ASP A 20 -5.48 3.33 -20.80
N LEU A 21 -6.75 2.96 -20.61
CA LEU A 21 -7.77 2.82 -21.64
C LEU A 21 -8.79 3.95 -21.47
N HIS A 22 -9.02 4.73 -22.52
CA HIS A 22 -10.00 5.80 -22.58
C HIS A 22 -11.17 5.40 -23.49
N ILE A 23 -12.38 5.60 -22.97
CA ILE A 23 -13.66 5.30 -23.62
C ILE A 23 -14.48 6.58 -23.62
N THR A 24 -14.83 7.09 -24.80
CA THR A 24 -15.68 8.27 -24.94
C THR A 24 -16.41 8.28 -26.28
N VAL A 25 -17.61 8.87 -26.31
CA VAL A 25 -18.47 8.95 -27.50
C VAL A 25 -17.79 9.75 -28.61
N GLY A 26 -17.95 9.27 -29.86
CA GLY A 26 -17.41 9.91 -31.06
C GLY A 26 -15.95 9.57 -31.36
N SER A 27 -15.28 8.82 -30.48
CA SER A 27 -13.94 8.27 -30.69
C SER A 27 -13.97 6.76 -30.63
N ALA A 28 -13.11 6.09 -31.41
CA ALA A 28 -12.75 4.70 -31.14
C ALA A 28 -12.06 4.61 -29.76
N PRO A 29 -12.05 3.44 -29.09
CA PRO A 29 -11.28 3.21 -27.87
C PRO A 29 -9.82 3.63 -28.04
N VAL A 30 -9.30 4.35 -27.04
CA VAL A 30 -7.95 4.93 -27.08
C VAL A 30 -7.10 4.35 -25.96
N PHE A 31 -5.92 3.87 -26.30
CA PHE A 31 -4.95 3.34 -25.35
C PHE A 31 -3.82 4.32 -25.19
N ARG A 32 -3.36 4.53 -23.94
CA ARG A 32 -2.10 5.23 -23.70
C ARG A 32 -0.97 4.22 -23.63
N ILE A 33 -0.07 4.25 -24.61
CA ILE A 33 1.08 3.35 -24.70
C ILE A 33 2.34 4.23 -24.79
N ASP A 34 3.29 4.03 -23.89
CA ASP A 34 4.52 4.82 -23.79
C ASP A 34 4.28 6.35 -23.73
N GLY A 35 3.18 6.75 -23.08
CA GLY A 35 2.76 8.16 -22.94
C GLY A 35 1.89 8.69 -24.08
N GLU A 36 1.83 8.02 -25.22
CA GLU A 36 1.10 8.45 -26.41
C GLU A 36 -0.29 7.82 -26.51
N LEU A 37 -1.25 8.58 -27.03
CA LEU A 37 -2.62 8.11 -27.27
C LEU A 37 -2.71 7.41 -28.64
N ARG A 38 -3.09 6.13 -28.64
CA ARG A 38 -3.26 5.31 -29.84
C ARG A 38 -4.69 4.80 -29.94
N ARG A 39 -5.37 5.16 -31.03
CA ARG A 39 -6.74 4.72 -31.33
C ARG A 39 -6.71 3.33 -31.96
N LEU A 40 -7.69 2.50 -31.62
CA LEU A 40 -7.94 1.28 -32.37
C LEU A 40 -8.56 1.60 -33.74
N ASP A 41 -8.28 0.75 -34.71
CA ASP A 41 -8.89 0.78 -36.04
C ASP A 41 -10.25 0.05 -36.02
N ILE A 42 -11.18 0.60 -35.24
CA ILE A 42 -12.57 0.15 -35.13
C ILE A 42 -13.50 1.37 -35.15
N PRO A 43 -14.81 1.19 -35.42
CA PRO A 43 -15.75 2.31 -35.44
C PRO A 43 -15.75 3.13 -34.15
N SER A 44 -16.06 4.42 -34.28
CA SER A 44 -16.25 5.30 -33.13
C SER A 44 -17.40 4.83 -32.25
N LEU A 45 -17.22 4.99 -30.94
CA LEU A 45 -18.22 4.61 -29.95
C LEU A 45 -19.43 5.54 -29.99
N THR A 46 -20.61 4.97 -29.88
CA THR A 46 -21.91 5.65 -29.74
C THR A 46 -22.25 5.87 -28.25
N PRO A 47 -23.25 6.73 -27.93
CA PRO A 47 -23.73 6.87 -26.56
C PRO A 47 -24.20 5.54 -25.95
N GLN A 48 -24.83 4.68 -26.77
CA GLN A 48 -25.29 3.37 -26.34
C GLN A 48 -24.12 2.44 -25.98
N ASP A 49 -23.04 2.47 -26.77
CA ASP A 49 -21.84 1.67 -26.47
C ASP A 49 -21.25 2.05 -25.11
N THR A 50 -21.04 3.35 -24.86
CA THR A 50 -20.40 3.78 -23.60
C THR A 50 -21.29 3.55 -22.38
N GLU A 51 -22.61 3.63 -22.54
CA GLU A 51 -23.56 3.26 -21.47
C GLU A 51 -23.50 1.76 -21.15
N LEU A 52 -23.50 0.89 -22.17
CA LEU A 52 -23.40 -0.56 -21.98
C LEU A 52 -22.09 -0.94 -21.28
N MET A 53 -20.97 -0.36 -21.74
CA MET A 53 -19.66 -0.58 -21.10
C MET A 53 -19.65 -0.11 -19.64
N ALA A 54 -20.28 1.03 -19.34
CA ALA A 54 -20.36 1.54 -17.96
C ALA A 54 -21.22 0.64 -17.07
N ARG A 55 -22.37 0.16 -17.56
CA ARG A 55 -23.23 -0.80 -16.84
C ARG A 55 -22.54 -2.14 -16.59
N GLU A 56 -21.64 -2.55 -17.49
CA GLU A 56 -20.90 -3.79 -17.31
C GLU A 56 -19.78 -3.68 -16.26
N LEU A 57 -19.19 -2.50 -16.09
CA LEU A 57 -18.12 -2.27 -15.12
C LEU A 57 -18.61 -1.79 -13.76
N ILE A 58 -19.63 -0.91 -13.73
CA ILE A 58 -20.17 -0.30 -12.53
C ILE A 58 -21.21 -1.25 -11.93
N ARG A 59 -21.07 -1.55 -10.64
CA ARG A 59 -22.05 -2.36 -9.90
C ARG A 59 -23.40 -1.67 -9.85
N GLU A 60 -24.48 -2.45 -9.88
CA GLU A 60 -25.85 -1.92 -9.87
C GLU A 60 -26.13 -0.94 -8.70
N ASN A 61 -25.60 -1.25 -7.51
CA ASN A 61 -25.79 -0.42 -6.32
C ASN A 61 -25.04 0.94 -6.39
N LEU A 62 -24.01 1.06 -7.24
CA LEU A 62 -23.27 2.30 -7.45
C LEU A 62 -23.76 3.06 -8.68
N TYR A 63 -24.45 2.39 -9.62
CA TYR A 63 -24.88 2.98 -10.88
C TYR A 63 -25.86 4.13 -10.67
N ALA A 64 -26.84 3.97 -9.77
CA ALA A 64 -27.79 5.05 -9.47
C ALA A 64 -27.08 6.31 -8.92
N SER A 65 -26.13 6.11 -8.00
CA SER A 65 -25.31 7.19 -7.44
C SER A 65 -24.44 7.86 -8.50
N PHE A 66 -23.87 7.08 -9.43
CA PHE A 66 -23.09 7.61 -10.55
C PHE A 66 -23.94 8.51 -11.46
N ILE A 67 -25.15 8.06 -11.83
CA ILE A 67 -26.07 8.86 -12.67
C ILE A 67 -26.48 10.16 -11.98
N GLU A 68 -26.69 10.13 -10.67
CA GLU A 68 -27.06 11.32 -9.88
C GLU A 68 -25.87 12.30 -9.71
N ARG A 69 -24.68 11.79 -9.39
CA ARG A 69 -23.49 12.60 -9.06
C ARG A 69 -22.70 13.04 -10.29
N GLY A 70 -22.81 12.31 -11.39
CA GLY A 70 -22.11 12.56 -12.64
C GLY A 70 -20.69 11.99 -12.72
N GLU A 71 -20.14 11.45 -11.63
CA GLU A 71 -18.81 10.83 -11.57
C GLU A 71 -18.72 9.72 -10.51
N LEU A 72 -17.81 8.76 -10.74
CA LEU A 72 -17.56 7.64 -9.84
C LEU A 72 -16.14 7.07 -10.05
N ASP A 73 -15.35 7.01 -8.97
CA ASP A 73 -14.10 6.24 -8.91
C ASP A 73 -14.36 4.86 -8.29
N PHE A 74 -13.83 3.81 -8.92
CA PHE A 74 -13.92 2.45 -8.39
C PHE A 74 -12.79 1.55 -8.92
N SER A 75 -12.59 0.41 -8.26
CA SER A 75 -11.70 -0.64 -8.76
C SER A 75 -12.49 -1.71 -9.50
N TYR A 76 -11.93 -2.19 -10.61
CA TYR A 76 -12.47 -3.30 -11.38
C TYR A 76 -11.42 -4.40 -11.51
N GLY A 77 -11.74 -5.61 -11.05
CA GLY A 77 -10.91 -6.78 -11.23
C GLY A 77 -11.36 -7.60 -12.43
N LEU A 78 -10.48 -7.81 -13.41
CA LEU A 78 -10.71 -8.76 -14.50
C LEU A 78 -9.95 -10.07 -14.20
N PRO A 79 -10.66 -11.16 -13.84
CA PRO A 79 -10.03 -12.42 -13.44
C PRO A 79 -9.03 -12.94 -14.46
N GLY A 80 -7.84 -13.33 -13.99
CA GLY A 80 -6.77 -13.86 -14.84
C GLY A 80 -6.04 -12.82 -15.71
N VAL A 81 -6.42 -11.54 -15.66
CA VAL A 81 -5.80 -10.47 -16.46
C VAL A 81 -5.11 -9.43 -15.57
N SER A 82 -5.88 -8.57 -14.91
CA SER A 82 -5.36 -7.46 -14.11
C SER A 82 -6.47 -6.81 -13.27
N ARG A 83 -6.09 -5.93 -12.35
CA ARG A 83 -6.99 -4.92 -11.79
C ARG A 83 -6.86 -3.62 -12.58
N PHE A 84 -7.92 -2.83 -12.50
CA PHE A 84 -8.02 -1.51 -13.10
C PHE A 84 -8.58 -0.53 -12.10
N ARG A 85 -8.01 0.67 -12.05
CA ARG A 85 -8.65 1.82 -11.40
C ARG A 85 -9.47 2.54 -12.45
N VAL A 86 -10.79 2.54 -12.29
CA VAL A 86 -11.72 3.09 -13.25
C VAL A 86 -12.32 4.37 -12.70
N ASN A 87 -12.27 5.43 -13.49
CA ASN A 87 -13.03 6.65 -13.28
C ASN A 87 -14.12 6.71 -14.37
N ALA A 88 -15.38 6.76 -13.95
CA ALA A 88 -16.53 6.99 -14.80
C ALA A 88 -17.04 8.40 -14.61
N TYR A 89 -17.37 9.11 -15.70
CA TYR A 89 -17.83 10.50 -15.64
C TYR A 89 -18.69 10.87 -16.84
N HIS A 90 -19.50 11.93 -16.70
CA HIS A 90 -20.27 12.50 -17.80
C HIS A 90 -19.48 13.58 -18.56
N GLN A 91 -19.54 13.55 -19.89
CA GLN A 91 -19.07 14.63 -20.77
C GLN A 91 -20.12 14.89 -21.86
N ARG A 92 -20.53 16.15 -22.02
CA ARG A 92 -21.55 16.57 -23.02
C ARG A 92 -22.82 15.70 -23.00
N GLY A 93 -23.28 15.31 -21.81
CA GLY A 93 -24.46 14.47 -21.62
C GLY A 93 -24.27 12.98 -21.91
N CYS A 94 -23.05 12.54 -22.26
CA CYS A 94 -22.72 11.14 -22.52
C CYS A 94 -21.75 10.59 -21.46
N ILE A 95 -21.78 9.28 -21.24
CA ILE A 95 -20.86 8.60 -20.31
C ILE A 95 -19.48 8.43 -20.96
N SER A 96 -18.42 8.63 -20.18
CA SER A 96 -17.03 8.32 -20.50
C SER A 96 -16.38 7.54 -19.37
N LEU A 97 -15.38 6.73 -19.72
CA LEU A 97 -14.63 5.90 -18.78
C LEU A 97 -13.13 6.05 -19.03
N VAL A 98 -12.34 6.07 -17.97
CA VAL A 98 -10.89 5.88 -18.02
C VAL A 98 -10.53 4.74 -17.10
N ALA A 99 -9.92 3.68 -17.63
CA ALA A 99 -9.45 2.54 -16.88
C ALA A 99 -7.92 2.50 -16.90
N ARG A 100 -7.30 2.73 -15.74
CA ARG A 100 -5.85 2.62 -15.56
C ARG A 100 -5.48 1.20 -15.19
N VAL A 101 -4.54 0.60 -15.91
CA VAL A 101 -4.01 -0.74 -15.60
C VAL A 101 -3.22 -0.68 -14.29
N VAL A 102 -3.57 -1.52 -13.33
CA VAL A 102 -2.79 -1.72 -12.10
C VAL A 102 -1.74 -2.81 -12.38
N PRO A 103 -0.44 -2.56 -12.20
CA PRO A 103 0.59 -3.56 -12.45
C PRO A 103 0.36 -4.85 -11.66
N SER A 104 0.47 -6.02 -12.31
CA SER A 104 0.17 -7.32 -11.72
C SER A 104 1.39 -8.06 -11.14
N GLY A 105 2.61 -7.54 -11.36
CA GLY A 105 3.84 -8.15 -10.87
C GLY A 105 4.23 -7.60 -9.49
N ILE A 106 4.31 -8.49 -8.51
CA ILE A 106 4.88 -8.16 -7.20
C ILE A 106 6.41 -8.30 -7.33
N PRO A 107 7.18 -7.23 -7.09
CA PRO A 107 8.64 -7.35 -7.08
C PRO A 107 9.06 -8.24 -5.92
N GLY A 108 10.00 -9.17 -6.18
CA GLY A 108 10.59 -9.97 -5.11
C GLY A 108 11.34 -9.07 -4.12
N LEU A 109 11.30 -9.42 -2.84
CA LEU A 109 11.87 -8.59 -1.77
C LEU A 109 13.36 -8.26 -2.01
N ASP A 110 14.13 -9.20 -2.56
CA ASP A 110 15.54 -9.04 -2.92
C ASP A 110 15.76 -8.00 -4.04
N SER A 111 14.82 -7.91 -4.98
CA SER A 111 14.92 -7.00 -6.12
C SER A 111 14.71 -5.53 -5.74
N LEU A 112 14.10 -5.27 -4.58
CA LEU A 112 13.83 -3.93 -4.09
C LEU A 112 15.05 -3.27 -3.41
N ALA A 113 16.15 -4.00 -3.25
CA ALA A 113 17.33 -3.55 -2.51
C ALA A 113 16.98 -3.03 -1.09
N LEU A 114 16.02 -3.67 -0.44
CA LEU A 114 15.58 -3.35 0.92
C LEU A 114 16.45 -4.08 1.97
N PRO A 115 16.50 -3.56 3.21
CA PRO A 115 17.29 -4.18 4.28
C PRO A 115 16.88 -5.63 4.58
N GLU A 116 17.86 -6.52 4.74
CA GLU A 116 17.63 -7.96 5.03
C GLU A 116 16.79 -8.21 6.30
N VAL A 117 16.79 -7.27 7.24
CA VAL A 117 15.95 -7.33 8.45
C VAL A 117 14.47 -7.52 8.11
N LEU A 118 13.97 -7.04 6.95
CA LEU A 118 12.58 -7.24 6.54
C LEU A 118 12.21 -8.73 6.39
N LYS A 119 13.12 -9.59 5.90
CA LYS A 119 12.90 -11.05 5.84
C LYS A 119 12.81 -11.64 7.24
N THR A 120 13.61 -11.14 8.18
CA THR A 120 13.58 -11.53 9.59
C THR A 120 12.25 -11.11 10.23
N LEU A 121 11.73 -9.93 9.90
CA LEU A 121 10.42 -9.46 10.36
C LEU A 121 9.28 -10.36 9.85
N CYS A 122 9.35 -10.80 8.58
CA CYS A 122 8.37 -11.73 8.00
C CYS A 122 8.29 -13.08 8.72
N ARG A 123 9.35 -13.49 9.44
CA ARG A 123 9.42 -14.76 10.18
C ARG A 123 8.97 -14.63 11.65
N LYS A 124 8.55 -13.45 12.09
CA LYS A 124 8.09 -13.26 13.46
C LYS A 124 6.78 -14.03 13.69
N PRO A 125 6.61 -14.69 14.85
CA PRO A 125 5.40 -15.46 15.11
C PRO A 125 4.17 -14.58 15.29
N GLN A 126 4.35 -13.39 15.87
CA GLN A 126 3.31 -12.41 16.15
C GLN A 126 3.90 -11.02 16.35
N GLY A 127 3.02 -10.02 16.49
CA GLY A 127 3.36 -8.65 16.84
C GLY A 127 3.05 -7.66 15.72
N LEU A 128 3.37 -6.39 15.92
CA LEU A 128 3.02 -5.29 15.02
C LEU A 128 4.25 -4.79 14.25
N VAL A 129 4.22 -4.88 12.93
CA VAL A 129 5.24 -4.32 12.02
C VAL A 129 4.61 -3.17 11.23
N LEU A 130 5.23 -2.00 11.31
CA LEU A 130 4.73 -0.78 10.65
C LEU A 130 5.64 -0.39 9.49
N VAL A 131 5.06 -0.18 8.32
CA VAL A 131 5.76 0.40 7.17
C VAL A 131 5.20 1.80 6.93
N THR A 132 6.03 2.83 7.10
CA THR A 132 5.58 4.23 7.12
C THR A 132 6.29 5.07 6.05
N GLY A 133 5.82 6.29 5.87
CA GLY A 133 6.33 7.24 4.88
C GLY A 133 5.21 7.94 4.10
N PRO A 134 5.55 9.00 3.36
CA PRO A 134 4.57 9.79 2.62
C PRO A 134 3.90 8.97 1.49
N THR A 135 2.84 9.53 0.89
CA THR A 135 2.24 8.97 -0.32
C THR A 135 3.29 8.80 -1.41
N GLY A 136 3.26 7.67 -2.11
CA GLY A 136 4.23 7.38 -3.18
C GLY A 136 5.63 7.02 -2.69
N SER A 137 5.84 6.81 -1.38
CA SER A 137 7.13 6.35 -0.86
C SER A 137 7.40 4.86 -1.08
N GLY A 138 6.45 4.11 -1.65
CA GLY A 138 6.61 2.67 -1.95
C GLY A 138 6.19 1.70 -0.84
N LYS A 139 5.47 2.17 0.20
CA LYS A 139 4.97 1.33 1.31
C LYS A 139 4.23 0.07 0.85
N SER A 140 3.23 0.25 -0.01
CA SER A 140 2.40 -0.84 -0.54
C SER A 140 3.25 -1.85 -1.34
N THR A 141 4.28 -1.38 -2.04
CA THR A 141 5.21 -2.25 -2.79
C THR A 141 6.09 -3.08 -1.84
N THR A 142 6.61 -2.45 -0.79
CA THR A 142 7.39 -3.14 0.26
C THR A 142 6.53 -4.17 0.99
N LEU A 143 5.31 -3.81 1.39
CA LEU A 143 4.39 -4.73 2.05
C LEU A 143 3.95 -5.88 1.14
N ALA A 144 3.63 -5.61 -0.13
CA ALA A 144 3.35 -6.67 -1.10
C ALA A 144 4.54 -7.62 -1.22
N ALA A 145 5.77 -7.13 -1.33
CA ALA A 145 6.96 -7.99 -1.39
C ALA A 145 7.15 -8.83 -0.11
N MET A 146 6.86 -8.26 1.07
CA MET A 146 6.92 -8.98 2.34
C MET A 146 5.84 -10.07 2.45
N ILE A 147 4.59 -9.75 2.09
CA ILE A 147 3.49 -10.72 2.07
C ILE A 147 3.76 -11.84 1.06
N ASP A 148 4.29 -11.52 -0.13
CA ASP A 148 4.64 -12.53 -1.13
C ASP A 148 5.82 -13.41 -0.68
N TYR A 149 6.78 -12.85 0.06
CA TYR A 149 7.83 -13.63 0.71
C TYR A 149 7.27 -14.61 1.75
N ILE A 150 6.33 -14.19 2.60
CA ILE A 150 5.65 -15.12 3.55
C ILE A 150 4.90 -16.20 2.75
N ASN A 151 4.15 -15.79 1.73
CA ASN A 151 3.35 -16.68 0.89
C ASN A 151 4.16 -17.79 0.22
N SER A 152 5.34 -17.46 -0.28
CA SER A 152 6.22 -18.36 -1.01
C SER A 152 7.09 -19.23 -0.10
N THR A 153 7.25 -18.86 1.18
CA THR A 153 8.18 -19.55 2.10
C THR A 153 7.52 -20.20 3.32
N MET A 154 6.24 -19.90 3.59
CA MET A 154 5.55 -20.36 4.80
C MET A 154 4.14 -20.86 4.48
N ARG A 155 3.60 -21.72 5.35
CA ARG A 155 2.24 -22.25 5.27
C ARG A 155 1.35 -21.52 6.27
N LYS A 156 0.86 -20.34 5.89
CA LYS A 156 0.10 -19.43 6.74
C LYS A 156 -1.25 -19.10 6.12
N HIS A 157 -2.19 -18.68 6.95
CA HIS A 157 -3.38 -17.96 6.49
C HIS A 157 -3.14 -16.45 6.58
N ILE A 158 -3.16 -15.78 5.43
CA ILE A 158 -2.93 -14.34 5.32
C ILE A 158 -4.24 -13.66 4.96
N ILE A 159 -4.62 -12.63 5.71
CA ILE A 159 -5.77 -11.78 5.39
C ILE A 159 -5.28 -10.35 5.14
N THR A 160 -5.69 -9.74 4.04
CA THR A 160 -5.39 -8.33 3.77
C THR A 160 -6.68 -7.51 3.76
N LEU A 161 -6.60 -6.30 4.31
CA LEU A 161 -7.64 -5.28 4.27
C LEU A 161 -7.03 -4.07 3.58
N GLU A 162 -7.55 -3.68 2.42
CA GLU A 162 -6.93 -2.67 1.55
C GLU A 162 -8.01 -1.72 0.98
N ASP A 163 -7.60 -0.50 0.59
CA ASP A 163 -8.50 0.52 0.04
C ASP A 163 -7.78 1.37 -1.04
N PRO A 164 -7.82 0.97 -2.33
CA PRO A 164 -8.24 -0.33 -2.84
C PRO A 164 -7.11 -1.38 -2.75
N ILE A 165 -7.39 -2.63 -3.14
CA ILE A 165 -6.35 -3.65 -3.33
C ILE A 165 -5.41 -3.23 -4.45
N GLU A 166 -4.12 -3.05 -4.13
CA GLU A 166 -3.09 -2.61 -5.09
C GLU A 166 -2.43 -3.78 -5.81
N TYR A 167 -2.01 -4.82 -5.07
CA TYR A 167 -1.30 -5.97 -5.61
C TYR A 167 -2.14 -7.23 -5.42
N LEU A 168 -2.25 -8.05 -6.47
CA LEU A 168 -2.95 -9.34 -6.37
C LEU A 168 -1.97 -10.45 -6.02
N HIS A 169 -2.17 -11.04 -4.86
CA HIS A 169 -1.43 -12.21 -4.41
C HIS A 169 -2.13 -13.49 -4.87
N LYS A 170 -1.39 -14.35 -5.58
CA LYS A 170 -1.84 -15.71 -5.87
C LYS A 170 -1.52 -16.61 -4.67
N HIS A 171 -2.36 -17.59 -4.40
CA HIS A 171 -2.04 -18.62 -3.41
C HIS A 171 -0.76 -19.37 -3.79
N GLN A 172 0.09 -19.65 -2.80
CA GLN A 172 1.30 -20.47 -2.94
C GLN A 172 1.38 -21.49 -1.80
N LEU A 173 2.38 -21.42 -0.92
CA LEU A 173 2.42 -22.23 0.29
C LEU A 173 1.39 -21.76 1.32
N SER A 174 1.08 -20.46 1.32
CA SER A 174 0.04 -19.84 2.13
C SER A 174 -1.28 -19.65 1.35
N ILE A 175 -2.37 -19.56 2.11
CA ILE A 175 -3.69 -19.13 1.62
C ILE A 175 -3.79 -17.62 1.89
N ILE A 176 -4.31 -16.86 0.92
CA ILE A 176 -4.37 -15.40 1.00
C ILE A 176 -5.78 -14.93 0.66
N ASN A 177 -6.45 -14.28 1.60
CA ASN A 177 -7.75 -13.67 1.38
C ASN A 177 -7.62 -12.15 1.43
N GLN A 178 -7.69 -11.50 0.27
CA GLN A 178 -7.64 -10.05 0.16
C GLN A 178 -9.05 -9.46 0.17
N ARG A 179 -9.27 -8.42 0.96
CA ARG A 179 -10.58 -7.78 1.14
C ARG A 179 -10.46 -6.29 0.92
N GLU A 180 -11.21 -5.77 -0.04
CA GLU A 180 -11.26 -4.35 -0.35
C GLU A 180 -12.34 -3.64 0.49
N VAL A 181 -11.97 -2.53 1.12
CA VAL A 181 -12.90 -1.65 1.84
C VAL A 181 -13.85 -0.98 0.84
N GLY A 182 -15.14 -0.90 1.17
CA GLY A 182 -16.21 -0.46 0.27
C GLY A 182 -16.66 -1.51 -0.75
N PHE A 183 -16.03 -2.70 -0.76
CA PHE A 183 -16.44 -3.82 -1.60
C PHE A 183 -16.69 -5.10 -0.81
N ASP A 184 -15.65 -5.66 -0.21
CA ASP A 184 -15.69 -6.93 0.55
C ASP A 184 -15.91 -6.71 2.06
N THR A 185 -15.74 -5.46 2.50
CA THR A 185 -16.02 -5.01 3.87
C THR A 185 -16.38 -3.53 3.89
N ASN A 186 -17.10 -3.07 4.92
CA ASN A 186 -17.58 -1.68 4.98
C ASN A 186 -16.48 -0.69 5.36
N ASN A 187 -15.58 -1.07 6.27
CA ASN A 187 -14.48 -0.24 6.76
C ASN A 187 -13.38 -1.13 7.37
N PHE A 188 -12.19 -0.55 7.58
CA PHE A 188 -11.04 -1.27 8.14
C PHE A 188 -11.34 -1.89 9.50
N ALA A 189 -11.95 -1.16 10.43
CA ALA A 189 -12.21 -1.64 11.78
C ALA A 189 -13.12 -2.88 11.82
N SER A 190 -14.25 -2.85 11.11
CA SER A 190 -15.17 -3.99 11.02
C SER A 190 -14.56 -5.18 10.25
N GLY A 191 -13.80 -4.89 9.19
CA GLY A 191 -13.03 -5.89 8.45
C GLY A 191 -12.03 -6.61 9.34
N LEU A 192 -11.27 -5.86 10.13
CA LEU A 192 -10.24 -6.36 11.04
C LEU A 192 -10.83 -7.14 12.21
N ARG A 193 -11.90 -6.63 12.85
CA ARG A 193 -12.65 -7.37 13.88
C ARG A 193 -13.21 -8.70 13.37
N SER A 194 -13.58 -8.75 12.10
CA SER A 194 -14.05 -9.99 11.46
C SER A 194 -12.89 -10.94 11.15
N ALA A 195 -11.75 -10.40 10.69
CA ALA A 195 -10.54 -11.16 10.40
C ALA A 195 -10.07 -11.99 11.61
N LEU A 196 -10.18 -11.47 12.83
CA LEU A 196 -9.82 -12.21 14.06
C LEU A 196 -10.62 -13.51 14.29
N ARG A 197 -11.75 -13.70 13.61
CA ARG A 197 -12.55 -14.95 13.66
C ARG A 197 -12.41 -15.81 12.41
N GLN A 198 -11.48 -15.45 11.52
CA GLN A 198 -11.24 -16.12 10.25
C GLN A 198 -9.99 -17.01 10.31
N ASP A 199 -9.48 -17.32 11.51
CA ASP A 199 -8.25 -18.11 11.72
C ASP A 199 -7.02 -17.57 10.96
N PRO A 200 -6.70 -16.25 11.01
CA PRO A 200 -5.51 -15.73 10.35
C PRO A 200 -4.25 -16.01 11.17
N ASP A 201 -3.13 -16.18 10.48
CA ASP A 201 -1.80 -16.09 11.09
C ASP A 201 -1.21 -14.68 10.90
N VAL A 202 -1.43 -14.11 9.70
CA VAL A 202 -0.88 -12.83 9.27
C VAL A 202 -2.01 -11.93 8.81
N ILE A 203 -2.00 -10.69 9.28
CA ILE A 203 -3.00 -9.68 8.90
C ILE A 203 -2.29 -8.45 8.34
N LEU A 204 -2.63 -8.04 7.11
CA LEU A 204 -2.25 -6.75 6.56
C LEU A 204 -3.42 -5.78 6.68
N VAL A 205 -3.19 -4.66 7.36
CA VAL A 205 -4.13 -3.54 7.48
C VAL A 205 -3.58 -2.37 6.67
N GLY A 206 -4.23 -2.03 5.56
CA GLY A 206 -3.77 -1.05 4.59
C GLY A 206 -3.28 0.25 5.23
N GLU A 207 -4.14 0.96 5.96
CA GLU A 207 -3.76 2.18 6.69
C GLU A 207 -4.45 2.25 8.06
N MET A 208 -3.70 2.68 9.07
CA MET A 208 -4.22 2.93 10.41
C MET A 208 -4.52 4.42 10.62
N ARG A 209 -5.69 4.86 10.15
CA ARG A 209 -6.12 6.27 10.24
C ARG A 209 -6.82 6.63 11.53
N ASP A 210 -7.76 5.79 11.93
CA ASP A 210 -8.69 6.03 13.04
C ASP A 210 -8.36 5.19 14.28
N LEU A 211 -8.88 5.64 15.42
CA LEU A 211 -8.69 5.02 16.73
C LEU A 211 -9.14 3.56 16.75
N GLU A 212 -10.28 3.24 16.13
CA GLU A 212 -10.86 1.90 16.17
C GLU A 212 -9.96 0.90 15.44
N THR A 213 -9.44 1.28 14.27
CA THR A 213 -8.52 0.47 13.48
C THR A 213 -7.20 0.26 14.22
N ILE A 214 -6.62 1.32 14.80
CA ILE A 214 -5.38 1.23 15.59
C ILE A 214 -5.54 0.31 16.80
N SER A 215 -6.61 0.52 17.58
CA SER A 215 -6.91 -0.28 18.77
C SER A 215 -7.09 -1.77 18.43
N THR A 216 -7.81 -2.05 17.34
CA THR A 216 -8.03 -3.43 16.89
C THR A 216 -6.73 -4.07 16.38
N ALA A 217 -5.86 -3.32 15.70
CA ALA A 217 -4.56 -3.83 15.23
C ALA A 217 -3.61 -4.15 16.39
N ILE A 218 -3.57 -3.30 17.42
CA ILE A 218 -2.80 -3.57 18.66
C ILE A 218 -3.34 -4.84 19.34
N THR A 219 -4.66 -4.97 19.45
CA THR A 219 -5.31 -6.18 20.03
C THR A 219 -5.00 -7.42 19.22
N ALA A 220 -5.03 -7.34 17.88
CA ALA A 220 -4.68 -8.44 16.98
C ALA A 220 -3.23 -8.91 17.22
N ALA A 221 -2.29 -7.97 17.32
CA ALA A 221 -0.89 -8.25 17.58
C ALA A 221 -0.66 -8.85 19.00
N GLU A 222 -1.43 -8.39 19.99
CA GLU A 222 -1.41 -8.90 21.37
C GLU A 222 -1.93 -10.34 21.45
N THR A 223 -2.94 -10.67 20.64
CA THR A 223 -3.62 -11.98 20.61
C THR A 223 -2.94 -13.04 19.74
N GLY A 224 -1.68 -12.82 19.35
CA GLY A 224 -0.88 -13.86 18.70
C GLY A 224 -0.76 -13.75 17.17
N HIS A 225 -1.25 -12.67 16.56
CA HIS A 225 -1.17 -12.47 15.11
C HIS A 225 0.04 -11.65 14.72
N LEU A 226 0.62 -11.91 13.54
CA LEU A 226 1.58 -11.00 12.92
C LEU A 226 0.81 -9.96 12.10
N VAL A 227 0.85 -8.71 12.54
CA VAL A 227 0.10 -7.61 11.92
C VAL A 227 1.06 -6.69 11.19
N PHE A 228 0.81 -6.47 9.90
CA PHE A 228 1.45 -5.45 9.08
C PHE A 228 0.49 -4.28 8.90
N ALA A 229 0.99 -3.05 9.04
CA ALA A 229 0.17 -1.87 8.78
C ALA A 229 0.97 -0.69 8.25
N THR A 230 0.28 0.31 7.69
CA THR A 230 0.90 1.58 7.28
C THR A 230 0.40 2.81 8.03
N LEU A 231 1.29 3.79 8.13
CA LEU A 231 1.00 5.18 8.50
C LEU A 231 1.76 6.13 7.57
N HIS A 232 1.40 7.41 7.60
CA HIS A 232 2.01 8.46 6.77
C HIS A 232 3.08 9.31 7.48
N THR A 233 3.57 8.83 8.62
CA THR A 233 4.66 9.44 9.41
C THR A 233 6.01 9.28 8.71
N SER A 234 6.97 10.16 9.03
CA SER A 234 8.27 10.21 8.34
C SER A 234 9.39 9.46 9.07
N ASP A 235 9.23 9.14 10.35
CA ASP A 235 10.23 8.45 11.15
C ASP A 235 9.60 7.60 12.28
N ALA A 236 10.42 6.78 12.93
CA ALA A 236 9.97 5.85 13.95
C ALA A 236 9.45 6.55 15.23
N PRO A 237 10.12 7.57 15.80
CA PRO A 237 9.59 8.35 16.93
C PRO A 237 8.20 8.94 16.65
N GLN A 238 8.05 9.67 15.55
CA GLN A 238 6.78 10.29 15.16
C GLN A 238 5.69 9.25 14.93
N THR A 239 6.03 8.06 14.43
CA THR A 239 5.09 6.94 14.27
C THR A 239 4.53 6.49 15.62
N ILE A 240 5.38 6.36 16.64
CA ILE A 240 4.97 5.98 18.00
C ILE A 240 4.03 7.05 18.58
N ASP A 241 4.44 8.32 18.51
CA ASP A 241 3.64 9.44 19.04
C ASP A 241 2.29 9.53 18.31
N ARG A 242 2.28 9.43 16.98
CA ARG A 242 1.05 9.44 16.17
C ARG A 242 0.05 8.36 16.57
N ILE A 243 0.52 7.15 16.90
CA ILE A 243 -0.33 6.04 17.34
C ILE A 243 -0.93 6.32 18.73
N ILE A 244 -0.19 6.96 19.61
CA ILE A 244 -0.65 7.26 20.98
C ILE A 244 -1.60 8.47 20.96
N ASP A 245 -1.28 9.50 20.18
CA ASP A 245 -1.99 10.78 20.17
C ASP A 245 -3.41 10.73 19.58
N VAL A 246 -3.77 9.67 18.84
CA VAL A 246 -5.17 9.48 18.42
C VAL A 246 -6.09 9.11 19.58
N PHE A 247 -5.53 8.61 20.69
CA PHE A 247 -6.31 8.17 21.83
C PHE A 247 -6.59 9.35 22.78
N PRO A 248 -7.75 9.35 23.46
CA PRO A 248 -8.02 10.28 24.56
C PRO A 248 -6.93 10.20 25.63
N GLY A 249 -6.57 11.32 26.24
CA GLY A 249 -5.46 11.40 27.20
C GLY A 249 -5.52 10.39 28.36
N SER A 250 -6.72 9.98 28.79
CA SER A 250 -6.90 8.96 29.81
C SER A 250 -6.52 7.54 29.37
N GLN A 251 -6.54 7.25 28.07
CA GLN A 251 -6.20 5.94 27.49
C GLN A 251 -4.75 5.85 27.02
N GLN A 252 -4.09 6.99 26.77
CA GLN A 252 -2.71 7.04 26.26
C GLN A 252 -1.71 6.23 27.10
N PRO A 253 -1.71 6.25 28.45
CA PRO A 253 -0.78 5.45 29.24
C PRO A 253 -0.93 3.94 29.00
N GLN A 254 -2.17 3.45 28.87
CA GLN A 254 -2.44 2.04 28.61
C GLN A 254 -1.98 1.64 27.21
N VAL A 255 -2.35 2.43 26.19
CA VAL A 255 -1.97 2.15 24.81
C VAL A 255 -0.46 2.19 24.62
N ARG A 256 0.24 3.10 25.30
CA ARG A 256 1.70 3.18 25.31
C ARG A 256 2.33 1.88 25.82
N ILE A 257 1.79 1.31 26.90
CA ILE A 257 2.27 0.03 27.45
C ILE A 257 1.99 -1.12 26.48
N GLN A 258 0.79 -1.18 25.90
CA GLN A 258 0.41 -2.22 24.93
C GLN A 258 1.30 -2.14 23.68
N LEU A 259 1.44 -0.95 23.09
CA LEU A 259 2.29 -0.72 21.93
C LEU A 259 3.74 -1.13 22.20
N ALA A 260 4.30 -0.75 23.36
CA ALA A 260 5.65 -1.13 23.74
C ALA A 260 5.86 -2.65 23.85
N SER A 261 4.78 -3.40 24.12
CA SER A 261 4.78 -4.87 24.22
C SER A 261 4.67 -5.53 22.85
N VAL A 262 3.77 -5.04 21.99
CA VAL A 262 3.43 -5.71 20.73
C VAL A 262 4.22 -5.21 19.52
N LEU A 263 4.78 -4.00 19.57
CA LEU A 263 5.57 -3.45 18.47
C LEU A 263 6.78 -4.35 18.20
N VAL A 264 6.98 -4.73 16.95
CA VAL A 264 8.13 -5.51 16.51
C VAL A 264 9.14 -4.59 15.82
N SER A 265 8.67 -3.77 14.89
CA SER A 265 9.53 -2.89 14.10
C SER A 265 8.74 -1.78 13.42
N ILE A 266 9.43 -0.66 13.16
CA ILE A 266 8.95 0.43 12.31
C ILE A 266 9.96 0.61 11.18
N VAL A 267 9.49 0.59 9.94
CA VAL A 267 10.26 0.79 8.72
C VAL A 267 9.73 2.03 8.01
N SER A 268 10.40 3.17 8.16
CA SER A 268 10.02 4.42 7.49
C SER A 268 10.74 4.52 6.15
N GLN A 269 10.02 4.82 5.07
CA GLN A 269 10.56 4.76 3.71
C GLN A 269 10.40 6.09 2.95
N ARG A 270 11.41 6.43 2.14
CA ARG A 270 11.33 7.48 1.10
C ARG A 270 11.95 6.97 -0.20
N LEU A 271 11.43 7.43 -1.34
CA LEU A 271 12.01 7.14 -2.65
C LEU A 271 12.80 8.33 -3.17
N PHE A 272 13.99 8.03 -3.68
CA PHE A 272 14.84 9.00 -4.37
C PHE A 272 15.07 8.58 -5.82
N PRO A 273 15.26 9.54 -6.75
CA PRO A 273 15.71 9.25 -8.11
C PRO A 273 17.04 8.48 -8.09
N LYS A 274 17.09 7.34 -8.77
CA LYS A 274 18.30 6.51 -8.85
C LYS A 274 19.18 6.98 -10.02
N VAL A 275 20.49 7.03 -9.81
CA VAL A 275 21.45 7.25 -10.91
C VAL A 275 21.35 6.08 -11.90
N GLY A 276 21.21 6.39 -13.18
CA GLY A 276 20.95 5.38 -14.22
C GLY A 276 19.47 5.05 -14.45
N GLY A 277 18.55 5.78 -13.81
CA GLY A 277 17.11 5.69 -14.06
C GLY A 277 16.35 4.89 -13.00
N GLY A 278 15.06 5.20 -12.88
CA GLY A 278 14.19 4.63 -11.85
C GLY A 278 14.31 5.30 -10.48
N ARG A 279 13.91 4.58 -9.43
CA ARG A 279 13.88 5.06 -8.05
C ARG A 279 14.52 4.03 -7.13
N VAL A 280 15.10 4.48 -6.02
CA VAL A 280 15.63 3.64 -4.95
C VAL A 280 15.07 4.09 -3.61
N ALA A 281 14.78 3.13 -2.73
CA ALA A 281 14.28 3.41 -1.39
C ALA A 281 15.44 3.70 -0.44
N ALA A 282 15.34 4.80 0.30
CA ALA A 282 16.06 4.96 1.56
C ALA A 282 15.11 4.63 2.70
N THR A 283 15.64 3.99 3.74
CA THR A 283 14.85 3.51 4.87
C THR A 283 15.41 4.01 6.19
N GLU A 284 14.53 4.10 7.18
CA GLU A 284 14.86 4.12 8.59
C GLU A 284 14.22 2.89 9.21
N VAL A 285 14.99 2.12 9.97
CA VAL A 285 14.50 0.89 10.61
C VAL A 285 14.75 0.94 12.10
N LEU A 286 13.67 0.87 12.85
CA LEU A 286 13.65 0.61 14.29
C LEU A 286 13.24 -0.83 14.54
N VAL A 287 14.00 -1.57 15.35
CA VAL A 287 13.58 -2.87 15.88
C VAL A 287 13.30 -2.71 17.37
N ASN A 288 12.13 -3.15 17.84
CA ASN A 288 11.73 -2.98 19.23
C ASN A 288 12.46 -4.00 20.12
N THR A 289 13.50 -3.54 20.82
CA THR A 289 14.15 -4.30 21.89
C THR A 289 13.54 -3.98 23.25
N SER A 290 13.92 -4.71 24.30
CA SER A 290 13.51 -4.40 25.67
C SER A 290 13.84 -2.96 26.09
N ALA A 291 14.96 -2.41 25.59
CA ALA A 291 15.35 -1.02 25.85
C ALA A 291 14.45 -0.02 25.11
N ILE A 292 14.15 -0.26 23.83
CA ILE A 292 13.21 0.57 23.05
C ILE A 292 11.82 0.52 23.68
N GLY A 293 11.31 -0.66 24.01
CA GLY A 293 10.03 -0.81 24.69
C GLY A 293 9.98 -0.07 26.02
N ASN A 294 11.09 -0.01 26.76
CA ASN A 294 11.16 0.77 27.99
C ASN A 294 11.12 2.28 27.72
N LEU A 295 11.81 2.77 26.69
CA LEU A 295 11.73 4.17 26.28
C LEU A 295 10.31 4.57 25.86
N ILE A 296 9.60 3.69 25.16
CA ILE A 296 8.18 3.90 24.81
C ILE A 296 7.35 4.01 26.08
N ARG A 297 7.47 3.06 27.03
CA ARG A 297 6.73 3.07 28.31
C ARG A 297 6.99 4.32 29.15
N MET A 298 8.23 4.80 29.16
CA MET A 298 8.66 5.95 29.95
C MET A 298 8.46 7.31 29.25
N GLU A 299 7.82 7.35 28.08
CA GLU A 299 7.61 8.59 27.30
C GLU A 299 8.94 9.27 26.90
N LYS A 300 9.97 8.47 26.63
CA LYS A 300 11.31 8.94 26.21
C LYS A 300 11.59 8.63 24.74
N VAL A 301 10.56 8.79 23.90
CA VAL A 301 10.61 8.45 22.46
C VAL A 301 11.69 9.26 21.73
N HIS A 302 11.97 10.49 22.16
CA HIS A 302 13.08 11.32 21.63
C HIS A 302 14.47 10.66 21.72
N GLN A 303 14.68 9.72 22.64
CA GLN A 303 15.97 9.01 22.80
C GLN A 303 16.14 7.83 21.83
N ILE A 304 15.07 7.41 21.15
CA ILE A 304 15.08 6.25 20.24
C ILE A 304 16.02 6.47 19.07
N LYS A 305 16.16 7.71 18.56
CA LYS A 305 17.06 8.01 17.43
C LYS A 305 18.52 7.64 17.74
N SER A 306 19.00 7.96 18.95
CA SER A 306 20.34 7.59 19.39
C SER A 306 20.50 6.07 19.55
N MET A 307 19.46 5.37 20.00
CA MET A 307 19.47 3.90 20.09
C MET A 307 19.51 3.23 18.71
N MET A 308 18.85 3.80 17.70
CA MET A 308 18.92 3.28 16.33
C MET A 308 20.33 3.39 15.75
N GLN A 309 21.06 4.48 16.06
CA GLN A 309 22.43 4.68 15.58
C GLN A 309 23.40 3.60 16.09
N THR A 310 23.19 3.10 17.32
CA THR A 310 24.00 2.04 17.93
C THR A 310 23.47 0.63 17.67
N GLY A 311 22.23 0.49 17.18
CA GLY A 311 21.54 -0.80 16.95
C GLY A 311 21.82 -1.49 15.61
N ARG A 312 22.92 -1.15 14.91
CA ARG A 312 23.16 -1.60 13.53
C ARG A 312 23.24 -3.12 13.35
N GLU A 313 23.74 -3.83 14.34
CA GLU A 313 23.80 -5.30 14.35
C GLU A 313 22.42 -5.96 14.29
N LEU A 314 21.39 -5.28 14.81
CA LEU A 314 20.00 -5.71 14.75
C LEU A 314 19.29 -5.27 13.46
N GLY A 315 20.03 -4.66 12.53
CA GLY A 315 19.50 -4.07 11.31
C GLY A 315 18.92 -2.67 11.49
N MET A 316 19.05 -2.06 12.67
CA MET A 316 18.58 -0.68 12.88
C MET A 316 19.47 0.31 12.16
N HIS A 317 18.87 1.37 11.64
CA HIS A 317 19.59 2.49 11.04
C HIS A 317 18.65 3.69 10.91
N THR A 318 19.21 4.90 10.97
CA THR A 318 18.44 6.13 10.73
C THR A 318 18.32 6.41 9.23
N MET A 319 17.33 7.24 8.86
CA MET A 319 17.19 7.69 7.46
C MET A 319 18.47 8.33 6.93
N GLU A 320 19.17 9.13 7.73
CA GLU A 320 20.43 9.77 7.32
C GLU A 320 21.54 8.75 7.07
N MET A 321 21.61 7.67 7.83
CA MET A 321 22.58 6.59 7.60
C MET A 321 22.30 5.91 6.26
N SER A 322 21.05 5.56 5.98
CA SER A 322 20.64 4.96 4.70
C SER A 322 20.95 5.87 3.52
N ILE A 323 20.65 7.17 3.62
CA ILE A 323 20.97 8.14 2.57
C ILE A 323 22.48 8.27 2.33
N LYS A 324 23.29 8.31 3.41
CA LYS A 324 24.76 8.36 3.29
C LYS A 324 25.32 7.10 2.63
N GLU A 325 24.77 5.93 2.91
CA GLU A 325 25.14 4.68 2.24
C GLU A 325 24.81 4.72 0.74
N LEU A 326 23.59 5.14 0.38
CA LEU A 326 23.19 5.27 -1.02
C LEU A 326 24.04 6.29 -1.79
N LEU A 327 24.45 7.38 -1.14
CA LEU A 327 25.39 8.35 -1.71
C LEU A 327 26.79 7.74 -1.90
N GLY A 328 27.30 7.01 -0.90
CA GLY A 328 28.60 6.35 -0.96
C GLY A 328 28.67 5.27 -2.05
N GLN A 329 27.55 4.61 -2.33
CA GLN A 329 27.41 3.63 -3.42
C GLN A 329 27.23 4.28 -4.81
N GLY A 330 27.02 5.59 -4.88
CA GLY A 330 26.69 6.28 -6.14
C GLY A 330 25.27 5.97 -6.65
N SER A 331 24.40 5.37 -5.83
CA SER A 331 23.03 5.01 -6.20
C SER A 331 22.12 6.22 -6.37
N VAL A 332 22.41 7.33 -5.67
CA VAL A 332 21.66 8.59 -5.74
C VAL A 332 22.63 9.78 -5.91
N ALA A 333 22.19 10.81 -6.62
CA ALA A 333 22.95 12.04 -6.74
C ALA A 333 22.79 12.92 -5.48
N ARG A 334 23.85 13.61 -5.07
CA ARG A 334 23.82 14.51 -3.89
C ARG A 334 22.69 15.56 -3.97
N GLN A 335 22.48 16.13 -5.14
CA GLN A 335 21.41 17.10 -5.38
C GLN A 335 20.01 16.52 -5.11
N ALA A 336 19.80 15.23 -5.40
CA ALA A 336 18.50 14.57 -5.26
C ALA A 336 18.09 14.35 -3.79
N VAL A 337 19.06 14.34 -2.87
CA VAL A 337 18.82 14.15 -1.42
C VAL A 337 19.05 15.41 -0.59
N GLN A 338 19.54 16.49 -1.21
CA GLN A 338 19.95 17.72 -0.54
C GLN A 338 18.80 18.37 0.25
N HIS A 339 17.58 18.40 -0.32
CA HIS A 339 16.41 18.94 0.37
C HIS A 339 16.16 18.21 1.70
N HIS A 340 16.24 16.88 1.70
CA HIS A 340 16.01 16.08 2.90
C HIS A 340 17.12 16.23 3.94
N LEU A 341 18.38 16.34 3.49
CA LEU A 341 19.51 16.60 4.38
C LEU A 341 19.45 18.00 5.01
N ASN A 342 18.90 18.98 4.28
CA ASN A 342 18.74 20.34 4.77
C ASN A 342 17.56 20.46 5.74
N GLU A 343 16.42 19.82 5.47
CA GLU A 343 15.25 19.82 6.38
C GLU A 343 15.65 19.38 7.81
N ARG A 344 16.51 18.36 7.93
CA ARG A 344 16.98 17.85 9.23
C ARG A 344 18.20 18.55 9.81
N ALA A 345 18.82 19.49 9.09
CA ALA A 345 19.90 20.32 9.64
C ALA A 345 19.37 21.47 10.50
N PHE A 346 18.05 21.74 10.44
CA PHE A 346 17.36 22.79 11.17
C PHE A 346 16.41 22.27 12.27
N GLU A 347 16.37 20.96 12.51
CA GLU A 347 15.67 20.30 13.63
C GLU A 347 16.67 19.84 14.70
#